data_AF-A0A3B9YUW9-F1
#
_entry.id   AF-A0A3B9YUW9-F1
#
_cell.length_a   1.000
_cell.length_b   1.000
_cell.length_c   1.000
_cell.angle_alpha   90.00
_cell.angle_beta   90.00
_cell.angle_gamma   90.00
#
_symmetry.space_group_name_H-M   'P 1'
#
loop_
_entity.id
_entity.type
_entity.pdbx_description
1 polymer ?
#
loop_
_entity_poly.entity_id
_entity_poly.type
_entity_poly.pdbx_seq_one_letter_code
_entity_poly.pdbx_strand_id
1 'polypeptide(L)'
;RSTERCLTLGVPLVSAILGEGGSGGAVALATADRVIMLEHSIYSVISPEGCASILWHSAEKAQDAAAAMKVTAQDLMGFKIIDRIVAEPVGGAHRDP
;
A
#
# COMPACT_ATOMS: atom_id res chain seq x y z
N ARG A 1 -0.97 -17.01 13.31
CA ARG A 1 -0.71 -15.55 13.06
C ARG A 1 -1.68 -15.05 11.97
N SER A 2 -1.94 -13.75 11.85
CA SER A 2 -2.90 -13.19 10.87
C SER A 2 -2.58 -13.58 9.41
N THR A 3 -1.34 -13.39 8.96
CA THR A 3 -0.87 -13.79 7.61
C THR A 3 -1.13 -15.26 7.31
N GLU A 4 -0.74 -16.14 8.24
CA GLU A 4 -0.93 -17.59 8.14
C GLU A 4 -2.42 -17.96 8.03
N ARG A 5 -3.28 -17.25 8.76
CA ARG A 5 -4.73 -17.49 8.67
C ARG A 5 -5.27 -17.04 7.32
N CYS A 6 -4.84 -15.89 6.80
CA CYS A 6 -5.24 -15.40 5.49
C CYS A 6 -4.82 -16.38 4.36
N LEU A 7 -3.63 -16.97 4.45
CA LEU A 7 -3.14 -17.98 3.49
C LEU A 7 -3.90 -19.32 3.52
N THR A 8 -4.58 -19.63 4.62
CA THR A 8 -5.24 -20.93 4.83
C THR A 8 -6.76 -20.85 4.76
N LEU A 9 -7.31 -19.70 4.36
CA LEU A 9 -8.75 -19.55 4.15
C LEU A 9 -9.21 -20.47 3.00
N GLY A 10 -10.27 -21.24 3.25
CA GLY A 10 -10.91 -22.10 2.23
C GLY A 10 -11.91 -21.36 1.34
N VAL A 11 -11.92 -20.03 1.38
CA VAL A 11 -12.83 -19.16 0.62
C VAL A 11 -12.04 -18.01 0.02
N PRO A 12 -12.49 -17.43 -1.10
CA PRO A 12 -11.82 -16.29 -1.71
C PRO A 12 -11.72 -15.09 -0.74
N LEU A 13 -10.53 -14.50 -0.67
CA LEU A 13 -10.20 -13.31 0.11
C LEU A 13 -9.79 -12.17 -0.84
N VAL A 14 -10.41 -11.01 -0.66
CA VAL A 14 -10.03 -9.77 -1.33
C VAL A 14 -9.59 -8.76 -0.27
N SER A 15 -8.39 -8.19 -0.46
CA SER A 15 -7.87 -7.11 0.38
C SER A 15 -7.94 -5.78 -0.36
N ALA A 16 -8.42 -4.73 0.30
CA ALA A 16 -8.58 -3.40 -0.27
C ALA A 16 -7.81 -2.37 0.55
N ILE A 17 -6.89 -1.64 -0.09
CA ILE A 17 -6.11 -0.58 0.55
C ILE A 17 -6.75 0.77 0.17
N LEU A 18 -7.45 1.35 1.14
CA LEU A 18 -8.27 2.56 0.97
C LEU A 18 -7.53 3.85 1.32
N GLY A 19 -6.37 3.76 1.97
CA GLY A 19 -5.62 4.93 2.44
C GLY A 19 -4.14 4.60 2.55
N GLU A 20 -3.61 4.52 3.77
CA GLU A 20 -2.23 4.09 3.98
C GLU A 20 -2.16 2.64 4.46
N GLY A 21 -1.39 1.82 3.76
CA GLY A 21 -1.02 0.48 4.18
C GLY A 21 0.47 0.40 4.53
N GLY A 22 0.78 0.53 5.81
CA GLY A 22 2.17 0.49 6.30
C GLY A 22 2.59 -0.85 6.91
N SER A 23 3.80 -1.28 6.54
CA SER A 23 4.60 -2.30 7.19
C SER A 23 3.93 -3.68 7.34
N GLY A 24 4.40 -4.46 8.32
CA GLY A 24 3.92 -5.82 8.60
C GLY A 24 2.43 -5.88 8.94
N GLY A 25 1.85 -4.80 9.46
CA GLY A 25 0.41 -4.73 9.74
C GLY A 25 -0.42 -4.76 8.46
N ALA A 26 0.01 -4.04 7.43
CA ALA A 26 -0.68 -4.03 6.15
C ALA A 26 -0.38 -5.30 5.34
N VAL A 27 0.85 -5.83 5.38
CA VAL A 27 1.19 -7.15 4.79
C VAL A 27 0.35 -8.29 5.38
N ALA A 28 0.10 -8.24 6.69
CA ALA A 28 -0.70 -9.24 7.37
C ALA A 28 -2.14 -9.33 6.84
N LEU A 29 -2.65 -8.27 6.21
CA LEU A 29 -4.00 -8.21 5.63
C LEU A 29 -4.00 -8.20 4.10
N ALA A 30 -2.87 -7.90 3.45
CA ALA A 30 -2.71 -7.93 2.00
C ALA A 30 -2.34 -9.32 1.45
N THR A 31 -2.21 -10.33 2.31
CA THR A 31 -2.00 -11.72 1.88
C THR A 31 -3.35 -12.34 1.50
N ALA A 32 -3.85 -11.98 0.31
CA ALA A 32 -5.18 -12.29 -0.18
C ALA A 32 -5.12 -12.87 -1.61
N ASP A 33 -6.21 -13.50 -2.07
CA ASP A 33 -6.30 -13.97 -3.47
C ASP A 33 -6.29 -12.81 -4.46
N ARG A 34 -6.83 -11.66 -4.05
CA ARG A 34 -6.78 -10.40 -4.79
C ARG A 34 -6.46 -9.24 -3.87
N VAL A 35 -5.60 -8.34 -4.33
CA VAL A 35 -5.30 -7.07 -3.67
C VAL A 35 -5.69 -5.92 -4.57
N ILE A 36 -6.54 -5.02 -4.08
CA ILE A 36 -6.98 -3.82 -4.78
C ILE A 36 -6.57 -2.56 -4.01
N MET A 37 -6.28 -1.49 -4.74
CA MET A 37 -5.88 -0.20 -4.16
C MET A 37 -6.71 0.91 -4.75
N LEU A 38 -7.10 1.90 -3.94
CA LEU A 38 -7.55 3.18 -4.47
C LEU A 38 -6.38 3.90 -5.17
N GLU A 39 -6.71 4.74 -6.14
CA GLU A 39 -5.75 5.43 -7.00
C GLU A 39 -4.70 6.26 -6.25
N HIS A 40 -5.08 6.91 -5.15
CA HIS A 40 -4.23 7.75 -4.32
C HIS A 40 -3.83 7.09 -2.99
N SER A 41 -4.13 5.79 -2.81
CA SER A 41 -3.68 5.04 -1.64
C SER A 41 -2.20 4.65 -1.77
N ILE A 42 -1.55 4.47 -0.63
CA ILE A 42 -0.13 4.11 -0.56
C ILE A 42 0.05 2.77 0.16
N TYR A 43 1.04 2.00 -0.27
CA TYR A 43 1.41 0.76 0.38
C TYR A 43 2.92 0.58 0.44
N SER A 44 3.46 0.39 1.65
CA SER A 44 4.90 0.40 1.87
C SER A 44 5.32 -0.49 3.05
N VAL A 45 6.58 -0.92 3.06
CA VAL A 45 7.14 -1.72 4.17
C VAL A 45 7.55 -0.87 5.40
N ILE A 46 7.79 0.42 5.17
CA ILE A 46 8.19 1.43 6.15
C ILE A 46 7.56 2.76 5.72
N SER A 47 7.29 3.68 6.65
CA SER A 47 6.87 5.02 6.24
C SER A 47 8.01 5.72 5.49
N PRO A 48 7.72 6.63 4.53
CA PRO A 48 8.75 7.39 3.85
C PRO A 48 9.65 8.20 4.78
N GLU A 49 9.10 8.74 5.87
CA GLU A 49 9.85 9.47 6.91
C GLU A 49 10.83 8.54 7.63
N GLY A 50 10.38 7.32 7.97
CA GLY A 50 11.23 6.30 8.55
C GLY A 50 12.39 5.92 7.63
N CYS A 51 12.10 5.68 6.34
CA CYS A 51 13.12 5.41 5.33
C CYS A 51 14.13 6.57 5.19
N ALA A 52 13.63 7.81 5.13
CA ALA A 52 14.42 9.01 5.01
C ALA A 52 15.37 9.20 6.22
N SER A 53 14.88 8.95 7.44
CA SER A 53 15.68 9.04 8.65
C SER A 53 16.84 8.03 8.69
N ILE A 54 16.67 6.86 8.05
CA ILE A 54 17.67 5.80 8.02
C ILE A 54 18.69 6.03 6.90
N LEU A 55 18.23 6.29 5.68
CA LEU A 55 19.08 6.35 4.49
C LEU A 55 19.69 7.74 4.24
N TRP A 56 18.99 8.80 4.63
CA TRP A 56 19.42 10.20 4.45
C TRP A 56 19.73 10.92 5.76
N HIS A 57 19.58 10.25 6.91
CA HIS A 57 19.74 10.87 8.23
C HIS A 57 18.89 12.14 8.44
N SER A 58 17.78 12.26 7.70
CA SER A 58 16.87 13.41 7.79
C SER A 58 15.46 13.00 7.37
N ALA A 59 14.46 13.33 8.19
CA ALA A 59 13.05 13.10 7.86
C ALA A 59 12.53 14.07 6.78
N GLU A 60 13.22 15.19 6.53
CA GLU A 60 12.84 16.16 5.49
C GLU A 60 12.93 15.56 4.08
N LYS A 61 13.68 14.45 3.94
CA LYS A 61 13.85 13.70 2.70
C LYS A 61 12.74 12.68 2.45
N ALA A 62 11.60 12.76 3.16
CA ALA A 62 10.47 11.85 3.02
C ALA A 62 9.91 11.79 1.58
N GLN A 63 9.83 12.92 0.87
CA GLN A 63 9.36 12.94 -0.52
C GLN A 63 10.30 12.18 -1.47
N ASP A 64 11.61 12.41 -1.33
CA ASP A 64 12.64 11.70 -2.10
C ASP A 64 12.59 10.20 -1.79
N ALA A 65 12.42 9.83 -0.51
CA ALA A 65 12.29 8.45 -0.07
C ALA A 65 11.02 7.79 -0.63
N ALA A 66 9.86 8.45 -0.58
CA ALA A 66 8.60 7.92 -1.13
C ALA A 66 8.72 7.62 -2.63
N ALA A 67 9.32 8.55 -3.38
CA ALA A 67 9.55 8.38 -4.81
C ALA A 67 10.52 7.22 -5.12
N ALA A 68 11.59 7.08 -4.32
CA ALA A 68 12.52 5.96 -4.47
C ALA A 68 11.89 4.60 -4.10
N MET A 69 11.02 4.60 -3.10
CA MET A 69 10.33 3.40 -2.62
C MET A 69 9.18 2.94 -3.51
N LYS A 70 8.64 3.84 -4.37
CA LYS A 70 7.59 3.53 -5.34
C LYS A 70 6.33 2.93 -4.69
N VAL A 71 5.77 3.70 -3.76
CA VAL A 71 4.68 3.29 -2.86
C VAL A 71 3.27 3.46 -3.43
N THR A 72 3.14 3.99 -4.64
CA THR A 72 1.85 4.35 -5.25
C THR A 72 1.13 3.13 -5.82
N ALA A 73 -0.20 3.20 -5.95
CA ALA A 73 -0.98 2.15 -6.59
C ALA A 73 -0.49 1.82 -8.02
N GLN A 74 -0.04 2.84 -8.77
CA GLN A 74 0.45 2.72 -10.14
C GLN A 74 1.79 1.97 -10.20
N ASP A 75 2.71 2.29 -9.29
CA ASP A 75 3.98 1.57 -9.16
C ASP A 75 3.76 0.10 -8.82
N LEU A 76 2.92 -0.16 -7.82
CA LEU A 76 2.68 -1.49 -7.29
C LEU A 76 1.90 -2.38 -8.27
N MET A 77 1.03 -1.79 -9.09
CA MET A 77 0.43 -2.46 -10.24
C MET A 77 1.52 -2.86 -11.25
N GLY A 78 2.45 -1.96 -11.56
CA GLY A 78 3.59 -2.24 -12.44
C GLY A 78 4.49 -3.38 -11.93
N PHE A 79 4.60 -3.50 -10.60
CA PHE A 79 5.33 -4.59 -9.94
C PHE A 79 4.53 -5.87 -9.72
N LYS A 80 3.24 -5.89 -10.09
CA LYS A 80 2.32 -7.01 -9.84
C LYS A 80 2.19 -7.38 -8.36
N ILE A 81 2.32 -6.38 -7.48
CA ILE A 81 2.03 -6.53 -6.04
C ILE A 81 0.52 -6.43 -5.79
N ILE A 82 -0.20 -5.71 -6.66
CA ILE A 82 -1.66 -5.60 -6.62
C ILE A 82 -2.28 -6.02 -7.95
N ASP A 83 -3.57 -6.35 -7.91
CA ASP A 83 -4.33 -6.83 -9.06
C ASP A 83 -5.12 -5.72 -9.76
N ARG A 84 -5.55 -4.69 -9.03
CA ARG A 84 -6.43 -3.64 -9.56
C ARG A 84 -6.27 -2.31 -8.86
N ILE A 85 -6.27 -1.25 -9.65
CA ILE A 85 -6.45 0.13 -9.19
C ILE A 85 -7.93 0.50 -9.35
N VAL A 86 -8.51 1.06 -8.29
CA VAL A 86 -9.84 1.65 -8.27
C VAL A 86 -9.69 3.15 -8.40
N ALA A 87 -10.16 3.71 -9.52
CA ALA A 87 -10.09 5.14 -9.79
C ALA A 87 -10.88 5.94 -8.76
N GLU A 88 -10.38 7.11 -8.39
CA GLU A 88 -11.05 8.01 -7.46
C GLU A 88 -11.72 9.19 -8.19
N PRO A 89 -12.73 9.84 -7.59
CA PRO A 89 -13.27 11.10 -8.08
C PRO A 89 -12.19 12.16 -8.25
N VAL A 90 -12.44 13.13 -9.14
CA VAL A 90 -11.52 14.26 -9.36
C VAL A 90 -11.30 15.02 -8.06
N GLY A 91 -10.08 14.94 -7.52
CA GLY A 91 -9.69 15.54 -6.24
C GLY A 91 -9.74 14.59 -5.04
N GLY A 92 -9.96 13.29 -5.25
CA GLY A 92 -9.82 12.22 -4.25
C GLY A 92 -11.14 11.64 -3.75
N ALA A 93 -11.07 10.46 -3.15
CA ALA A 93 -12.21 9.65 -2.66
C ALA A 93 -13.14 10.41 -1.71
N HIS A 94 -12.60 11.34 -0.91
CA HIS A 94 -13.38 12.12 0.05
C HIS A 94 -14.40 13.08 -0.61
N ARG A 95 -14.32 13.29 -1.92
CA ARG A 95 -15.23 14.19 -2.65
C ARG A 95 -16.53 13.53 -3.09
N ASP A 96 -16.56 12.21 -3.20
CA ASP A 96 -17.75 11.39 -3.48
C ASP A 96 -17.55 10.00 -2.85
N PRO A 97 -17.89 9.84 -1.56
CA PRO A 97 -17.53 8.67 -0.75
C PRO A 97 -18.45 7.45 -0.88
#